data_AF-W7CPJ9-F1
#
_entry.id   AF-W7CPJ9-F1
#
_cell.length_a   1.000
_cell.length_b   1.000
_cell.length_c   1.000
_cell.angle_alpha   90.00
_cell.angle_beta   90.00
_cell.angle_gamma   90.00
#
_symmetry.space_group_name_H-M   'P 1'
#
loop_
_entity.id
_entity.type
_entity.pdbx_description
1 polymer ?
#
loop_
_entity_poly.entity_id
_entity_poly.type
_entity_poly.pdbx_seq_one_letter_code
_entity_poly.pdbx_strand_id
1 'polypeptide(L)'
;MGLFSPDNGEVRINGQSLALHPQLKAQLFLLPDELKAWDGFKIKTIKTFYAKNYPQFNHDKFDDLLQAFNLPANVKLGTYSKGMSALFGIIIALSVGSQYLMLDEPMEGLDIIVQKKNHERFDD
;
A
#
# COMPACT_ATOMS: atom_id res chain seq x y z
N MET A 1 7.89 -0.50 -11.52
CA MET A 1 6.92 -1.49 -12.06
C MET A 1 7.25 -2.04 -13.46
N GLY A 2 8.29 -1.59 -14.17
CA GLY A 2 8.59 -2.12 -15.52
C GLY A 2 7.46 -1.91 -16.54
N LEU A 3 6.59 -0.92 -16.28
CA LEU A 3 5.54 -0.47 -17.21
C LEU A 3 6.15 0.11 -18.50
N PHE A 4 7.39 0.57 -18.39
CA PHE A 4 8.21 1.08 -19.48
C PHE A 4 9.57 0.42 -19.40
N SER A 5 10.08 -0.02 -20.54
CA SER A 5 11.48 -0.41 -20.68
C SER A 5 12.27 0.87 -20.95
N PRO A 6 13.40 1.10 -20.25
CA PRO A 6 14.24 2.25 -20.56
C PRO A 6 14.79 2.12 -21.98
N ASP A 7 14.78 3.22 -22.74
CA ASP A 7 15.36 3.23 -24.10
C ASP A 7 16.88 3.00 -24.06
N ASN A 8 17.54 3.47 -22.99
CA ASN A 8 18.95 3.22 -22.71
C ASN A 8 19.21 3.16 -21.19
N GLY A 9 20.28 2.48 -20.78
CA GLY A 9 20.68 2.31 -19.37
C GLY A 9 20.07 1.08 -18.70
N GLU A 10 20.36 0.90 -17.41
CA GLU A 10 19.83 -0.20 -16.62
C GLU A 10 19.34 0.25 -15.25
N VAL A 11 18.30 -0.42 -14.75
CA VAL A 11 17.79 -0.24 -13.39
C VAL A 11 18.35 -1.35 -12.52
N ARG A 12 19.03 -0.98 -11.43
CA ARG A 12 19.58 -1.93 -10.46
C ARG A 12 18.98 -1.71 -9.09
N ILE A 13 18.72 -2.82 -8.38
CA ILE A 13 18.34 -2.81 -6.95
C ILE A 13 19.46 -3.53 -6.21
N ASN A 14 20.11 -2.85 -5.26
CA ASN A 14 21.27 -3.38 -4.53
C ASN A 14 22.35 -3.98 -5.45
N GLY A 15 22.61 -3.32 -6.59
CA GLY A 15 23.61 -3.75 -7.59
C GLY A 15 23.16 -4.85 -8.55
N GLN A 16 21.97 -5.43 -8.37
CA GLN A 16 21.42 -6.47 -9.23
C GLN A 16 20.50 -5.87 -10.31
N SER A 17 20.68 -6.28 -11.57
CA SER A 17 19.86 -5.79 -12.69
C SER A 17 18.42 -6.28 -12.58
N LEU A 18 17.47 -5.34 -12.60
CA LEU A 18 16.04 -5.63 -12.51
C LEU A 18 15.53 -6.38 -13.76
N ALA A 19 16.19 -6.20 -14.92
CA ALA A 19 15.84 -6.89 -16.16
C ALA A 19 16.16 -8.40 -16.08
N LEU A 20 17.28 -8.75 -15.45
CA LEU A 20 17.71 -10.15 -15.27
C LEU A 20 17.04 -10.82 -14.05
N HIS A 21 16.61 -10.02 -13.08
CA HIS A 21 16.02 -10.49 -11.84
C HIS A 21 14.67 -9.81 -11.56
N PRO A 22 13.62 -10.13 -12.34
CA PRO A 22 12.31 -9.49 -12.20
C PRO A 22 11.66 -9.70 -10.83
N GLN A 23 12.05 -10.74 -10.08
CA GLN A 23 11.61 -10.99 -8.71
C GLN A 23 11.99 -9.85 -7.74
N LEU A 24 13.03 -9.07 -8.05
CA LEU A 24 13.42 -7.90 -7.24
C LEU A 24 12.34 -6.82 -7.23
N LYS A 25 11.37 -6.86 -8.17
CA LYS A 25 10.21 -5.95 -8.15
C LYS A 25 9.42 -6.03 -6.84
N ALA A 26 9.36 -7.19 -6.18
CA ALA A 26 8.66 -7.33 -4.91
C ALA A 26 9.35 -6.58 -3.75
N GLN A 27 10.60 -6.14 -3.93
CA GLN A 27 11.29 -5.28 -2.95
C GLN A 27 10.84 -3.82 -3.04
N LEU A 28 10.15 -3.44 -4.13
CA LEU A 28 9.63 -2.10 -4.36
C LEU A 28 8.12 -2.13 -4.25
N PHE A 29 7.56 -1.15 -3.54
CA PHE A 29 6.13 -0.86 -3.60
C PHE A 29 5.93 0.60 -3.95
N LEU A 30 5.02 0.87 -4.88
CA LEU A 30 4.57 2.21 -5.21
C LEU A 30 3.13 2.34 -4.73
N LEU A 31 2.89 3.26 -3.81
CA LEU A 31 1.54 3.73 -3.51
C LEU A 31 1.21 4.86 -4.49
N PRO A 32 0.25 4.67 -5.43
CA PRO A 32 -0.24 5.77 -6.23
C PRO A 32 -1.05 6.74 -5.36
N ASP A 33 -1.17 7.99 -5.82
CA ASP A 33 -2.00 9.03 -5.22
C ASP A 33 -3.46 8.54 -5.00
N GLU A 34 -4.03 7.89 -6.02
CA GLU A 34 -5.39 7.35 -5.96
C GLU A 34 -5.46 5.85 -6.25
N LEU A 35 -6.35 5.16 -5.52
CA LEU A 35 -6.64 3.74 -5.71
C LEU A 35 -7.88 3.49 -6.60
N LYS A 36 -8.32 4.47 -7.40
CA LYS A 36 -9.58 4.39 -8.20
C LYS A 36 -9.69 3.15 -9.08
N ALA A 37 -8.57 2.62 -9.59
CA ALA A 37 -8.54 1.38 -10.35
C ALA A 37 -9.12 0.17 -9.58
N TRP A 38 -9.18 0.26 -8.25
CA TRP A 38 -9.68 -0.77 -7.34
C TRP A 38 -11.11 -0.54 -6.85
N ASP A 39 -11.81 0.54 -7.24
CA ASP A 39 -13.10 0.94 -6.67
C ASP A 39 -14.18 -0.15 -6.76
N GLY A 40 -14.17 -0.94 -7.84
CA GLY A 40 -15.11 -2.03 -8.06
C GLY A 40 -14.86 -3.29 -7.21
N PHE A 41 -13.71 -3.38 -6.54
CA PHE A 41 -13.23 -4.59 -5.88
C PHE A 41 -13.47 -4.55 -4.37
N LYS A 42 -13.74 -5.72 -3.79
CA LYS A 42 -13.83 -5.86 -2.33
C LYS A 42 -12.45 -5.73 -1.70
N ILE A 43 -12.40 -5.17 -0.49
CA ILE A 43 -11.16 -5.02 0.29
C ILE A 43 -10.42 -6.36 0.43
N LYS A 44 -11.14 -7.46 0.68
CA LYS A 44 -10.55 -8.82 0.71
C LYS A 44 -9.91 -9.24 -0.63
N THR A 45 -10.50 -8.86 -1.76
CA THR A 45 -9.94 -9.16 -3.09
C THR A 45 -8.63 -8.41 -3.30
N ILE A 46 -8.59 -7.13 -2.90
CA ILE A 46 -7.40 -6.30 -2.99
C ILE A 46 -6.29 -6.86 -2.08
N LYS A 47 -6.62 -7.24 -0.83
CA LYS A 47 -5.69 -7.93 0.09
C LYS A 47 -5.08 -9.17 -0.57
N THR A 48 -5.90 -10.06 -1.12
CA THR A 48 -5.44 -11.28 -1.77
C THR A 48 -4.54 -10.98 -2.97
N PHE A 49 -4.83 -9.94 -3.75
CA PHE A 49 -3.98 -9.51 -4.84
C PHE A 49 -2.59 -9.12 -4.35
N TYR A 50 -2.49 -8.26 -3.34
CA TYR A 50 -1.19 -7.85 -2.80
C TYR A 50 -0.45 -9.02 -2.12
N ALA A 51 -1.13 -9.84 -1.33
CA ALA A 51 -0.53 -11.02 -0.70
C ALA A 51 0.07 -12.01 -1.72
N LYS A 52 -0.54 -12.16 -2.89
CA LYS A 52 -0.02 -13.03 -3.96
C LYS A 52 1.22 -12.46 -4.64
N ASN A 53 1.34 -11.14 -4.75
CA ASN A 53 2.42 -10.47 -5.48
C ASN A 53 3.60 -10.08 -4.59
N TYR A 54 3.40 -10.00 -3.27
CA TYR A 54 4.41 -9.64 -2.28
C TYR A 54 4.63 -10.80 -1.31
N PRO A 55 5.69 -11.61 -1.47
CA PRO A 55 5.93 -12.80 -0.66
C PRO A 55 6.07 -12.55 0.85
N GLN A 56 6.40 -11.31 1.23
CA GLN A 56 6.56 -10.87 2.63
C GLN A 56 5.31 -10.15 3.17
N PHE A 57 4.17 -10.29 2.50
CA PHE A 57 2.94 -9.66 2.92
C PHE A 57 2.54 -10.13 4.33
N ASN A 58 2.44 -9.19 5.26
CA ASN A 58 2.06 -9.44 6.64
C ASN A 58 0.53 -9.36 6.79
N HIS A 59 -0.10 -10.54 6.85
CA HIS A 59 -1.55 -10.67 6.95
C HIS A 59 -2.10 -10.13 8.27
N ASP A 60 -1.42 -10.42 9.37
CA ASP A 60 -1.87 -10.04 10.72
C ASP A 60 -1.83 -8.52 10.85
N LYS A 61 -0.71 -7.89 10.47
CA LYS A 61 -0.56 -6.42 10.47
C LYS A 61 -1.63 -5.73 9.64
N PHE A 62 -1.98 -6.28 8.48
CA PHE A 62 -3.03 -5.73 7.64
C PHE A 62 -4.39 -5.76 8.33
N ASP A 63 -4.75 -6.90 8.92
CA ASP A 63 -6.03 -7.09 9.61
C ASP A 63 -6.11 -6.26 10.90
N ASP A 64 -5.02 -6.23 11.68
CA ASP A 64 -4.89 -5.43 12.90
C ASP A 64 -5.06 -3.93 12.61
N LEU A 65 -4.43 -3.43 11.55
CA LEU A 65 -4.55 -2.01 11.17
C LEU A 65 -5.94 -1.68 10.61
N LEU A 66 -6.54 -2.56 9.81
CA LEU A 66 -7.93 -2.37 9.37
C LEU A 66 -8.88 -2.26 10.56
N GLN A 67 -8.70 -3.13 11.56
CA GLN A 67 -9.50 -3.11 12.78
C GLN A 67 -9.23 -1.86 13.61
N ALA A 68 -7.97 -1.52 13.88
CA ALA A 68 -7.59 -0.35 14.67
C ALA A 68 -8.16 0.96 14.10
N PHE A 69 -8.22 1.07 12.77
CA PHE A 69 -8.79 2.24 12.10
C PHE A 69 -10.29 2.15 11.81
N ASN A 70 -10.96 1.08 12.25
CA ASN A 70 -12.38 0.82 12.03
C ASN A 70 -12.79 0.85 10.54
N LEU A 71 -11.96 0.27 9.67
CA LEU A 71 -12.20 0.20 8.24
C LEU A 71 -12.99 -1.08 7.86
N PRO A 72 -14.17 -0.96 7.20
CA PRO A 72 -15.00 -2.12 6.87
C PRO A 72 -14.35 -3.09 5.87
N ALA A 73 -14.04 -4.33 6.28
CA ALA A 73 -13.35 -5.28 5.41
C ALA A 73 -14.23 -5.99 4.35
N ASN A 74 -15.56 -5.98 4.48
CA ASN A 74 -16.49 -6.69 3.57
C ASN A 74 -17.26 -5.74 2.62
N VAL A 75 -16.66 -4.62 2.24
CA VAL A 75 -17.23 -3.68 1.28
C VAL A 75 -16.30 -3.52 0.07
N LYS A 76 -16.78 -2.81 -0.96
CA LYS A 76 -15.96 -2.41 -2.10
C LYS A 76 -15.16 -1.16 -1.77
N LEU A 77 -13.96 -1.01 -2.33
CA LEU A 77 -13.13 0.17 -2.08
C LEU A 77 -13.86 1.47 -2.45
N GLY A 78 -14.63 1.50 -3.54
CA GLY A 78 -15.38 2.69 -3.94
C GLY A 78 -16.47 3.14 -2.96
N THR A 79 -16.72 2.39 -1.88
CA THR A 79 -17.61 2.81 -0.77
C THR A 79 -16.87 3.58 0.33
N TYR A 80 -15.54 3.53 0.33
CA TYR A 80 -14.71 4.31 1.25
C TYR A 80 -14.75 5.79 0.87
N SER A 81 -14.73 6.66 1.89
CA SER A 81 -14.46 8.08 1.67
C SER A 81 -13.02 8.27 1.16
N LYS A 82 -12.69 9.45 0.61
CA LYS A 82 -11.32 9.78 0.18
C LYS A 82 -10.28 9.48 1.27
N GLY A 83 -10.56 9.88 2.51
CA GLY A 83 -9.68 9.63 3.65
C GLY A 83 -9.55 8.16 4.03
N MET A 84 -10.65 7.39 3.96
CA MET A 84 -10.61 5.95 4.20
C MET A 84 -9.80 5.22 3.12
N SER A 85 -9.92 5.62 1.85
CA SER A 85 -9.13 5.07 0.75
C SER A 85 -7.65 5.38 0.89
N ALA A 86 -7.31 6.61 1.29
CA ALA A 86 -5.92 6.99 1.56
C ALA A 86 -5.32 6.17 2.72
N LEU A 87 -6.06 6.05 3.83
CA LEU A 87 -5.67 5.24 4.98
C LEU A 87 -5.49 3.76 4.60
N PHE A 88 -6.40 3.22 3.79
CA PHE A 88 -6.29 1.87 3.26
C PHE A 88 -5.02 1.67 2.42
N GLY A 89 -4.67 2.65 1.59
CA GLY A 89 -3.42 2.66 0.83
C GLY A 89 -2.19 2.57 1.73
N ILE A 90 -2.15 3.35 2.82
CA ILE A 90 -1.07 3.27 3.81
C ILE A 90 -1.02 1.89 4.50
N ILE A 91 -2.18 1.31 4.84
CA ILE A 91 -2.24 -0.04 5.42
C ILE A 91 -1.62 -1.06 4.47
N ILE A 92 -1.93 -1.00 3.16
CA ILE A 92 -1.29 -1.87 2.17
C ILE A 92 0.22 -1.64 2.16
N ALA A 93 0.67 -0.38 2.04
CA ALA A 93 2.09 -0.03 1.99
C ALA A 93 2.87 -0.56 3.20
N LEU A 94 2.27 -0.51 4.39
CA LEU A 94 2.86 -1.02 5.62
C LEU A 94 2.82 -2.55 5.72
N SER A 95 1.95 -3.22 4.97
CA SER A 95 1.71 -4.66 5.06
C SER A 95 2.42 -5.46 3.97
N VAL A 96 2.77 -4.86 2.83
CA VAL A 96 3.43 -5.59 1.72
C VAL A 96 4.83 -6.13 2.04
N GLY A 97 5.50 -5.61 3.07
CA GLY A 97 6.82 -6.08 3.47
C GLY A 97 7.94 -5.75 2.47
N SER A 98 7.69 -4.81 1.55
CA SER A 98 8.69 -4.32 0.60
C SER A 98 9.79 -3.53 1.32
N GLN A 99 11.03 -3.69 0.85
CA GLN A 99 12.18 -2.98 1.42
C GLN A 99 12.15 -1.48 1.14
N TYR A 100 11.59 -1.08 -0.01
CA TYR A 100 11.48 0.31 -0.42
C TYR A 100 10.01 0.65 -0.72
N LEU A 101 9.52 1.67 -0.04
CA LEU A 101 8.20 2.26 -0.26
C LEU A 101 8.38 3.59 -0.98
N MET A 102 7.81 3.70 -2.17
CA MET A 102 7.66 4.96 -2.89
C MET A 102 6.21 5.40 -2.70
N LEU A 103 6.03 6.59 -2.15
CA LEU A 103 4.71 7.16 -1.90
C LEU A 103 4.61 8.42 -2.74
N ASP A 104 3.68 8.42 -3.70
CA ASP A 104 3.39 9.61 -4.49
C ASP A 104 2.34 10.43 -3.72
N GLU A 105 2.65 11.70 -3.41
CA GLU A 105 1.83 12.63 -2.61
C GLU A 105 1.11 12.05 -1.36
N PRO A 106 1.81 11.39 -0.41
CA PRO A 106 1.16 10.70 0.72
C PRO A 106 0.52 11.61 1.78
N MET A 107 0.76 12.93 1.71
CA MET A 107 0.52 13.85 2.82
C MET A 107 -0.97 13.94 3.19
N GLU A 108 -1.88 13.94 2.20
CA GLU A 108 -3.32 14.00 2.47
C GLU A 108 -3.85 12.76 3.24
N GLY A 109 -3.21 11.59 3.06
CA GLY A 109 -3.54 10.37 3.78
C GLY A 109 -2.84 10.25 5.14
N LEU A 110 -1.60 10.75 5.24
CA LEU A 110 -0.81 10.69 6.47
C LEU A 110 -1.35 11.60 7.57
N ASP A 111 -1.87 12.78 7.20
CA ASP A 111 -2.45 13.73 8.16
C ASP A 111 -3.59 13.12 8.98
N ILE A 112 -4.40 12.25 8.36
CA ILE A 112 -5.50 11.55 9.03
C ILE A 112 -4.97 10.59 10.11
N ILE A 113 -3.84 9.92 9.85
CA ILE A 113 -3.20 9.00 10.79
C ILE A 113 -2.60 9.79 11.96
N VAL A 114 -1.91 10.90 11.67
CA VAL A 114 -1.26 11.74 12.67
C VAL A 114 -2.30 12.42 13.58
N GLN A 115 -3.42 12.89 13.03
CA GLN A 115 -4.47 13.56 13.82
C GLN A 115 -5.22 12.61 14.76
N LYS A 116 -5.52 11.36 14.35
CA LYS A 116 -6.18 10.38 15.23
C LYS A 116 -5.33 10.03 16.46
N LYS A 117 -4.03 9.83 16.25
CA LYS A 117 -3.09 9.49 17.34
C LYS A 117 -2.95 10.60 18.37
N ASN A 118 -3.19 11.85 17.97
CA ASN A 118 -3.21 12.98 18.91
C ASN A 118 -4.48 13.00 19.76
N HIS A 119 -5.65 12.62 19.21
CA HIS A 119 -6.90 12.59 19.98
C HIS A 119 -6.91 11.47 21.04
N GLU A 120 -6.36 10.29 20.72
CA GLU A 120 -6.26 9.17 21.68
C GLU A 120 -5.31 9.46 22.87
N ARG A 121 -4.48 10.51 22.78
CA ARG A 121 -3.47 10.85 23.79
C ARG A 121 -3.90 11.97 24.75
N PHE A 122 -5.09 12.55 24.54
CA PHE A 122 -5.69 13.55 25.43
C PHE A 122 -6.93 13.03 26.19
N ASP A 123 -7.31 11.76 25.98
CA ASP A 123 -8.39 11.08 26.70
C ASP A 123 -7.88 10.15 27.82
N ASP A 124 -6.58 10.23 28.17
CA ASP A 124 -5.92 9.58 29.32
C ASP A 124 -5.51 10.60 30.42
#